data_AF-A0AAU5SHS7-F1
#
_entry.id   AF-A0AAU5SHS7-F1
#
_cell.length_a   1.000
_cell.length_b   1.000
_cell.length_c   1.000
_cell.angle_alpha   90.00
_cell.angle_beta   90.00
_cell.angle_gamma   90.00
#
_symmetry.space_group_name_H-M   'P 1'
#
loop_
_entity.id
_entity.type
_entity.pdbx_description
1 polymer ?
#
loop_
_entity_poly.entity_id
_entity_poly.type
_entity_poly.pdbx_seq_one_letter_code
_entity_poly.pdbx_strand_id
1 'polypeptide(L)'
;MPSRTRRRFPDISSRAYEHPADKSALVALRKLTGFDTVFKALSGLLPERSLRLLFLSDSVRVSDEQFAHLNAMLRDACYILDLEKVPAFYVTQDPQPNAMCIGMDEPIIVVTTGLVELLDEEEMRAVVGHEVGHALSGHSVYRTILLFLTNLALRVAWIPLGNLAVLAIVTALREWFRKSELSADRAGLLVGQDLQASMRGLMKLAGGNHLHEMNVDAFLKQADEYEAAGDLRDSVLKILNVLPRSHPFATVRASELRKWATSRDYQRLMDGHYPRRTDDKDASVYDTFKESASHYSERAKQSKDPLVGLIRDLGNGAGDIGGKLRDKFTGAGGKGDTGADPSGAAPEGA
;
A
#
# COMPACT_ATOMS: atom_id res chain seq x y z
N MET A 1 -19.02 -6.33 25.14
CA MET A 1 -18.94 -4.87 25.38
C MET A 1 -20.21 -4.23 24.84
N PRO A 2 -20.82 -3.21 25.46
CA PRO A 2 -21.89 -2.46 24.81
C PRO A 2 -21.32 -1.94 23.48
N SER A 3 -22.00 -2.21 22.37
CA SER A 3 -21.52 -1.83 21.04
C SER A 3 -21.23 -0.33 21.02
N ARG A 4 -19.97 0.04 20.79
CA ARG A 4 -19.64 1.43 20.49
C ARG A 4 -20.56 1.87 19.35
N THR A 5 -21.34 2.92 19.57
CA THR A 5 -22.12 3.54 18.49
C THR A 5 -21.13 4.15 17.51
N ARG A 6 -20.81 3.41 16.46
CA ARG A 6 -19.90 3.86 15.40
C ARG A 6 -20.62 4.81 14.46
N ARG A 7 -19.92 5.86 14.03
CA ARG A 7 -20.45 6.80 13.04
C ARG A 7 -20.63 6.09 11.70
N ARG A 8 -21.81 6.22 11.12
CA ARG A 8 -22.05 5.81 9.73
C ARG A 8 -21.66 6.93 8.77
N PHE A 9 -21.28 6.57 7.56
CA PHE A 9 -21.00 7.50 6.45
C PHE A 9 -21.96 7.25 5.29
N PRO A 10 -23.23 7.68 5.38
CA PRO A 10 -24.19 7.49 4.29
C PRO A 10 -23.68 8.14 3.01
N ASP A 11 -23.84 7.41 1.91
CA ASP A 11 -23.45 7.75 0.56
C ASP A 11 -21.96 8.12 0.37
N ILE A 12 -21.06 7.62 1.22
CA ILE A 12 -19.63 7.93 1.12
C ILE A 12 -19.05 7.44 -0.22
N SER A 13 -18.37 8.33 -0.93
CA SER A 13 -17.54 7.96 -2.09
C SER A 13 -16.19 7.44 -1.63
N SER A 14 -15.61 6.49 -2.36
CA SER A 14 -14.24 6.00 -2.11
C SER A 14 -13.22 7.14 -2.11
N ARG A 15 -13.49 8.20 -2.89
CA ARG A 15 -12.69 9.43 -2.96
C ARG A 15 -12.45 10.09 -1.62
N ALA A 16 -13.33 9.87 -0.63
CA ALA A 16 -13.25 10.43 0.71
C ALA A 16 -12.06 9.91 1.52
N TYR A 17 -11.69 8.64 1.32
CA TYR A 17 -10.61 8.00 2.07
C TYR A 17 -9.43 7.56 1.18
N GLU A 18 -9.59 7.55 -0.15
CA GLU A 18 -8.52 7.20 -1.08
C GLU A 18 -7.24 8.02 -0.86
N HIS A 19 -6.13 7.31 -0.77
CA HIS A 19 -4.81 7.89 -0.67
C HIS A 19 -4.42 8.59 -1.99
N PRO A 20 -3.84 9.80 -1.99
CA PRO A 20 -3.49 10.50 -3.24
C PRO A 20 -2.57 9.69 -4.16
N ALA A 21 -1.67 8.90 -3.58
CA ALA A 21 -0.79 8.01 -4.35
C ALA A 21 -1.54 6.87 -5.06
N ASP A 22 -2.66 6.40 -4.51
CA ASP A 22 -3.52 5.39 -5.14
C ASP A 22 -4.19 5.98 -6.38
N LYS A 23 -4.91 7.11 -6.21
CA LYS A 23 -5.55 7.86 -7.29
C LYS A 23 -4.58 8.11 -8.46
N SER A 24 -3.38 8.57 -8.12
CA SER A 24 -2.34 8.89 -9.10
C SER A 24 -1.80 7.67 -9.83
N ALA A 25 -1.48 6.61 -9.08
CA ALA A 25 -0.93 5.40 -9.65
C ALA A 25 -1.94 4.73 -10.59
N LEU A 26 -3.24 4.76 -10.26
CA LEU A 26 -4.28 4.21 -11.12
C LEU A 26 -4.42 5.02 -12.43
N VAL A 27 -4.41 6.35 -12.34
CA VAL A 27 -4.44 7.22 -13.53
C VAL A 27 -3.21 7.01 -14.41
N ALA A 28 -2.02 6.90 -13.82
CA ALA A 28 -0.78 6.63 -14.55
C ALA A 28 -0.82 5.25 -15.23
N LEU A 29 -1.30 4.23 -14.53
CA LEU A 29 -1.47 2.88 -15.04
C LEU A 29 -2.41 2.84 -16.26
N ARG A 30 -3.55 3.53 -16.20
CA ARG A 30 -4.52 3.60 -17.31
C ARG A 30 -4.00 4.34 -18.54
N LYS A 31 -2.98 5.20 -18.38
CA LYS A 31 -2.33 5.91 -19.50
C LYS A 31 -1.31 5.05 -20.25
N LEU A 32 -0.97 3.86 -19.75
CA LEU A 32 -0.05 2.97 -20.45
C LEU A 32 -0.68 2.48 -21.76
N THR A 33 0.05 2.65 -22.86
CA THR A 33 -0.40 2.22 -24.19
C THR A 33 -0.78 0.74 -24.18
N GLY A 34 -2.00 0.43 -24.62
CA GLY A 34 -2.50 -0.95 -24.69
C GLY A 34 -3.06 -1.52 -23.38
N PHE A 35 -3.06 -0.74 -22.28
CA PHE A 35 -3.64 -1.17 -20.99
C PHE A 35 -5.10 -1.60 -21.13
N ASP A 36 -5.95 -0.77 -21.76
CA ASP A 36 -7.37 -1.07 -21.89
C ASP A 36 -7.65 -2.33 -22.73
N THR A 37 -6.84 -2.57 -23.77
CA THR A 37 -6.96 -3.77 -24.60
C THR A 37 -6.61 -5.02 -23.81
N VAL A 38 -5.49 -4.99 -23.07
CA VAL A 38 -5.06 -6.10 -22.21
C VAL A 38 -6.06 -6.31 -21.08
N PHE A 39 -6.53 -5.23 -20.45
CA PHE A 39 -7.51 -5.27 -19.37
C PHE A 39 -8.83 -5.90 -19.82
N LYS A 40 -9.38 -5.49 -20.97
CA LYS A 40 -10.61 -6.07 -21.53
C LYS A 40 -10.44 -7.54 -21.89
N ALA A 41 -9.32 -7.89 -22.54
CA ALA A 41 -9.01 -9.27 -22.90
C ALA A 41 -8.92 -10.17 -21.65
N LEU A 42 -8.20 -9.72 -20.61
CA LEU A 42 -8.09 -10.45 -19.36
C LEU A 42 -9.43 -10.55 -18.65
N SER A 43 -10.17 -9.44 -18.51
CA SER A 43 -11.45 -9.42 -17.80
C SER A 43 -12.46 -10.41 -18.40
N GLY A 44 -12.48 -10.60 -19.72
CA GLY A 44 -13.31 -11.61 -20.37
C GLY A 44 -12.80 -13.05 -20.25
N LEU A 45 -11.51 -13.25 -20.01
CA LEU A 45 -10.88 -14.56 -19.83
C LEU A 45 -10.89 -15.05 -18.37
N LEU A 46 -11.07 -14.15 -17.41
CA LEU A 46 -11.10 -14.48 -15.99
C LEU A 46 -12.38 -15.24 -15.63
N PRO A 47 -12.32 -16.52 -15.23
CA PRO A 47 -13.51 -17.28 -14.92
C PRO A 47 -13.97 -16.94 -13.50
N GLU A 48 -14.68 -15.83 -13.34
CA GLU A 48 -15.21 -15.38 -12.04
C GLU A 48 -16.06 -16.47 -11.36
N ARG A 49 -16.82 -17.24 -12.16
CA ARG A 49 -17.53 -18.43 -11.70
C ARG A 49 -16.60 -19.50 -11.12
N SER A 50 -15.44 -19.72 -11.71
CA SER A 50 -14.44 -20.66 -11.18
C SER A 50 -13.90 -20.18 -9.83
N LEU A 51 -13.61 -18.88 -9.69
CA LEU A 51 -13.16 -18.31 -8.42
C LEU A 51 -14.20 -18.50 -7.31
N ARG A 52 -15.48 -18.23 -7.60
CA ARG A 52 -16.58 -18.49 -6.66
C ARG A 52 -16.69 -19.96 -6.29
N LEU A 53 -16.60 -20.85 -7.28
CA LEU A 53 -16.66 -22.30 -7.03
C LEU A 53 -15.50 -22.78 -6.18
N LEU A 54 -14.29 -22.26 -6.40
CA LEU A 54 -13.10 -22.61 -5.62
C LEU A 54 -13.30 -22.33 -4.13
N PHE A 55 -13.69 -21.11 -3.75
CA PHE A 55 -13.93 -20.78 -2.34
C PHE A 55 -15.17 -21.45 -1.76
N LEU A 56 -16.18 -21.72 -2.58
CA LEU A 56 -17.33 -22.51 -2.14
C LEU A 56 -16.95 -23.97 -1.83
N SER A 57 -15.95 -24.52 -2.53
CA SER A 57 -15.52 -25.91 -2.35
C SER A 57 -14.44 -26.12 -1.28
N ASP A 58 -13.53 -25.15 -1.13
CA ASP A 58 -12.28 -25.32 -0.36
C ASP A 58 -12.15 -24.31 0.79
N SER A 59 -13.25 -23.69 1.20
CA SER A 59 -13.28 -22.75 2.31
C SER A 59 -14.63 -22.78 3.04
N VAL A 60 -14.65 -22.27 4.26
CA VAL A 60 -15.85 -22.20 5.08
C VAL A 60 -16.51 -20.84 4.85
N ARG A 61 -17.77 -20.84 4.41
CA ARG A 61 -18.50 -19.59 4.15
C ARG A 61 -18.85 -18.90 5.48
N VAL A 62 -18.74 -17.59 5.53
CA VAL A 62 -19.22 -16.79 6.67
C VAL A 62 -20.71 -16.50 6.46
N SER A 63 -21.54 -16.82 7.46
CA SER A 63 -23.00 -16.59 7.47
C SER A 63 -23.52 -16.45 8.90
N ASP A 64 -24.85 -16.39 9.08
CA ASP A 64 -25.45 -16.37 10.43
C ASP A 64 -25.28 -17.72 11.15
N GLU A 65 -25.14 -18.81 10.39
CA GLU A 65 -24.99 -20.19 10.91
C GLU A 65 -23.54 -20.60 11.19
N GLN A 66 -22.55 -19.89 10.62
CA GLN A 66 -21.13 -20.21 10.72
C GLN A 66 -20.29 -18.93 10.68
N PHE A 67 -19.36 -18.78 11.62
CA PHE A 67 -18.62 -17.53 11.82
C PHE A 67 -19.52 -16.29 11.98
N ALA A 68 -20.62 -16.43 12.73
CA ALA A 68 -21.63 -15.37 12.92
C ALA A 68 -21.04 -14.02 13.38
N HIS A 69 -19.97 -14.04 14.18
CA HIS A 69 -19.28 -12.84 14.61
C HIS A 69 -18.59 -12.10 13.46
N LEU A 70 -17.90 -12.83 12.56
CA LEU A 70 -17.31 -12.26 11.34
C LEU A 70 -18.41 -11.75 10.40
N ASN A 71 -19.54 -12.45 10.31
CA ASN A 71 -20.69 -12.01 9.51
C ASN A 71 -21.26 -10.68 10.03
N ALA A 72 -21.38 -10.54 11.35
CA ALA A 72 -21.80 -9.29 11.98
C ALA A 72 -20.81 -8.15 11.69
N MET A 73 -19.50 -8.40 11.81
CA MET A 73 -18.48 -7.39 11.45
C MET A 73 -18.58 -6.96 9.99
N LEU A 74 -18.80 -7.89 9.08
CA LEU A 74 -18.94 -7.59 7.65
C LEU A 74 -20.17 -6.73 7.38
N ARG A 75 -21.32 -7.10 7.95
CA ARG A 75 -22.57 -6.33 7.82
C ARG A 75 -22.43 -4.94 8.43
N ASP A 76 -21.78 -4.82 9.58
CA ASP A 76 -21.47 -3.54 10.22
C ASP A 76 -20.58 -2.68 9.32
N ALA A 77 -19.51 -3.25 8.75
CA ALA A 77 -18.60 -2.55 7.86
C ALA A 77 -19.30 -2.04 6.60
N CYS A 78 -20.13 -2.88 5.97
CA CYS A 78 -20.94 -2.50 4.82
C CYS A 78 -21.95 -1.41 5.20
N TYR A 79 -22.58 -1.52 6.37
CA TYR A 79 -23.51 -0.50 6.85
C TYR A 79 -22.82 0.85 7.11
N ILE A 80 -21.65 0.85 7.73
CA ILE A 80 -20.86 2.05 8.05
C ILE A 80 -20.39 2.76 6.78
N LEU A 81 -19.85 2.04 5.80
CA LEU A 81 -19.39 2.60 4.52
C LEU A 81 -20.49 2.67 3.45
N ASP A 82 -21.72 2.35 3.83
CA ASP A 82 -22.89 2.37 2.97
C ASP A 82 -22.69 1.57 1.65
N LEU A 83 -22.07 0.39 1.75
CA LEU A 83 -21.91 -0.54 0.65
C LEU A 83 -23.20 -1.34 0.46
N GLU A 84 -23.89 -1.13 -0.65
CA GLU A 84 -25.23 -1.68 -0.91
C GLU A 84 -25.26 -3.21 -0.95
N LYS A 85 -24.30 -3.83 -1.63
CA LYS A 85 -24.20 -5.28 -1.76
C LYS A 85 -23.12 -5.83 -0.84
N VAL A 86 -23.53 -6.60 0.15
CA VAL A 86 -22.61 -7.30 1.06
C VAL A 86 -21.84 -8.37 0.26
N PRO A 87 -20.49 -8.30 0.20
CA PRO A 87 -19.66 -9.29 -0.49
C PRO A 87 -19.80 -10.70 0.11
N ALA A 88 -19.52 -11.74 -0.68
CA ALA A 88 -19.36 -13.08 -0.12
C ALA A 88 -18.09 -13.11 0.75
N PHE A 89 -18.13 -13.79 1.88
CA PHE A 89 -17.01 -13.84 2.83
C PHE A 89 -16.71 -15.29 3.22
N TYR A 90 -15.43 -15.66 3.20
CA TYR A 90 -14.95 -17.01 3.48
C TYR A 90 -13.77 -17.01 4.45
N VAL A 91 -13.66 -18.07 5.24
CA VAL A 91 -12.47 -18.42 6.03
C VAL A 91 -11.80 -19.61 5.36
N THR A 92 -10.54 -19.46 4.97
CA THR A 92 -9.73 -20.55 4.39
C THR A 92 -8.68 -21.04 5.37
N GLN A 93 -8.39 -22.35 5.32
CA GLN A 93 -7.37 -22.95 6.17
C GLN A 93 -5.99 -22.57 5.65
N ASP A 94 -5.32 -21.67 6.37
CA ASP A 94 -3.94 -21.28 6.11
C ASP A 94 -3.37 -20.69 7.41
N PRO A 95 -2.25 -21.22 7.94
CA PRO A 95 -1.63 -20.70 9.15
C PRO A 95 -0.98 -19.32 8.94
N GLN A 96 -0.74 -18.88 7.70
CA GLN A 96 -0.18 -17.56 7.42
C GLN A 96 -1.28 -16.49 7.54
N PRO A 97 -1.15 -15.49 8.43
CA PRO A 97 -2.14 -14.41 8.57
C PRO A 97 -2.28 -13.61 7.28
N ASN A 98 -3.47 -13.62 6.69
CA ASN A 98 -3.75 -12.91 5.45
C ASN A 98 -5.25 -12.64 5.29
N ALA A 99 -5.56 -11.59 4.53
CA ALA A 99 -6.91 -11.26 4.06
C ALA A 99 -6.81 -10.79 2.61
N MET A 100 -7.88 -10.96 1.85
CA MET A 100 -7.95 -10.42 0.50
C MET A 100 -9.37 -10.17 0.04
N CYS A 101 -9.54 -9.09 -0.72
CA CYS A 101 -10.72 -8.79 -1.51
C CYS A 101 -10.41 -8.97 -3.00
N ILE A 102 -11.11 -9.90 -3.64
CA ILE A 102 -10.94 -10.30 -5.04
C ILE A 102 -12.31 -10.44 -5.71
N GLY A 103 -12.36 -10.74 -7.00
CA GLY A 103 -13.60 -10.76 -7.78
C GLY A 103 -13.71 -9.59 -8.75
N MET A 104 -14.59 -9.74 -9.73
CA MET A 104 -14.79 -8.78 -10.81
C MET A 104 -16.10 -8.02 -10.57
N ASP A 105 -17.23 -8.63 -10.94
CA ASP A 105 -18.57 -8.05 -10.78
C ASP A 105 -19.08 -8.24 -9.35
N GLU A 106 -18.70 -9.35 -8.71
CA GLU A 106 -19.03 -9.65 -7.32
C GLU A 106 -17.77 -9.84 -6.48
N PRO A 107 -17.43 -8.86 -5.63
CA PRO A 107 -16.33 -9.01 -4.70
C PRO A 107 -16.55 -10.18 -3.74
N ILE A 108 -15.44 -10.86 -3.42
CA ILE A 108 -15.32 -11.93 -2.46
C ILE A 108 -14.20 -11.52 -1.50
N ILE A 109 -14.52 -11.55 -0.21
CA ILE A 109 -13.55 -11.37 0.87
C ILE A 109 -13.15 -12.76 1.37
N VAL A 110 -11.87 -12.95 1.62
CA VAL A 110 -11.32 -14.20 2.18
C VAL A 110 -10.34 -13.84 3.27
N VAL A 111 -10.46 -14.49 4.44
CA VAL A 111 -9.48 -14.42 5.53
C VAL A 111 -8.92 -15.79 5.81
N THR A 112 -7.68 -15.85 6.29
CA THR A 112 -7.05 -17.11 6.70
C THR A 112 -7.33 -17.44 8.16
N THR A 113 -7.30 -18.72 8.52
CA THR A 113 -7.39 -19.15 9.93
C THR A 113 -6.30 -18.50 10.79
N GLY A 114 -5.08 -18.37 10.27
CA GLY A 114 -3.99 -17.71 11.00
C GLY A 114 -4.26 -16.24 11.33
N LEU A 115 -5.03 -15.53 10.50
CA LEU A 115 -5.44 -14.15 10.80
C LEU A 115 -6.53 -14.12 11.86
N VAL A 116 -7.52 -15.02 11.76
CA VAL A 116 -8.62 -15.14 12.73
C VAL A 116 -8.10 -15.46 14.13
N GLU A 117 -7.06 -16.26 14.24
CA GLU A 117 -6.42 -16.63 15.51
C GLU A 117 -5.50 -15.52 16.07
N LEU A 118 -4.97 -14.64 15.20
CA LEU A 118 -4.00 -13.62 15.58
C LEU A 118 -4.66 -12.34 16.16
N LEU A 119 -5.79 -11.92 15.58
CA LEU A 119 -6.38 -10.60 15.84
C LEU A 119 -7.49 -10.64 16.88
N ASP A 120 -7.57 -9.59 17.69
CA ASP A 120 -8.73 -9.35 18.56
C ASP A 120 -9.94 -8.81 17.76
N GLU A 121 -11.08 -8.63 18.44
CA GLU A 121 -12.33 -8.17 17.82
C GLU A 121 -12.18 -6.83 17.07
N GLU A 122 -11.49 -5.85 17.65
CA GLU A 122 -11.38 -4.50 17.10
C GLU A 122 -10.31 -4.43 16.00
N GLU A 123 -9.24 -5.20 16.16
CA GLU A 123 -8.21 -5.41 15.14
C GLU A 123 -8.79 -6.11 13.90
N MET A 124 -9.56 -7.18 14.10
CA MET A 124 -10.25 -7.89 13.01
C MET A 124 -11.27 -6.99 12.33
N ARG A 125 -12.01 -6.16 13.08
CA ARG A 125 -12.95 -5.19 12.50
C ARG A 125 -12.25 -4.16 11.61
N ALA A 126 -11.05 -3.72 11.98
CA ALA A 126 -10.25 -2.86 11.12
C ALA A 126 -9.85 -3.58 9.81
N VAL A 127 -9.50 -4.87 9.88
CA VAL A 127 -9.20 -5.66 8.68
C VAL A 127 -10.43 -5.91 7.80
N VAL A 128 -11.58 -6.27 8.38
CA VAL A 128 -12.82 -6.43 7.62
C VAL A 128 -13.22 -5.11 6.95
N GLY A 129 -13.09 -3.99 7.67
CA GLY A 129 -13.32 -2.67 7.11
C GLY A 129 -12.36 -2.31 5.98
N HIS A 130 -11.10 -2.74 6.09
CA HIS A 130 -10.09 -2.59 5.04
C HIS A 130 -10.48 -3.35 3.76
N GLU A 131 -10.91 -4.61 3.89
CA GLU A 131 -11.36 -5.41 2.73
C GLU A 131 -12.66 -4.87 2.10
N VAL A 132 -13.61 -4.41 2.93
CA VAL A 132 -14.81 -3.70 2.43
C VAL A 132 -14.42 -2.39 1.72
N GLY A 133 -13.38 -1.71 2.20
CA GLY A 133 -12.80 -0.55 1.53
C GLY A 133 -12.28 -0.89 0.12
N HIS A 134 -11.60 -2.02 -0.04
CA HIS A 134 -11.19 -2.51 -1.37
C HIS A 134 -12.38 -2.80 -2.28
N ALA A 135 -13.45 -3.41 -1.75
CA ALA A 135 -14.67 -3.67 -2.51
C ALA A 135 -15.33 -2.36 -2.97
N LEU A 136 -15.50 -1.40 -2.06
CA LEU A 136 -16.12 -0.11 -2.35
C LEU A 136 -15.30 0.73 -3.34
N SER A 137 -13.98 0.69 -3.26
CA SER A 137 -13.08 1.39 -4.20
C SER A 137 -12.89 0.67 -5.55
N GLY A 138 -13.51 -0.48 -5.78
CA GLY A 138 -13.33 -1.27 -7.01
C GLY A 138 -11.91 -1.85 -7.16
N HIS A 139 -11.16 -1.96 -6.06
CA HIS A 139 -9.79 -2.47 -6.07
C HIS A 139 -9.73 -3.98 -6.34
N SER A 140 -10.80 -4.72 -6.02
CA SER A 140 -10.91 -6.18 -6.22
C SER A 140 -10.65 -6.60 -7.67
N VAL A 141 -11.10 -5.80 -8.63
CA VAL A 141 -10.96 -6.06 -10.07
C VAL A 141 -9.49 -6.11 -10.47
N TYR A 142 -8.76 -5.03 -10.18
CA TYR A 142 -7.33 -4.91 -10.49
C TYR A 142 -6.49 -5.88 -9.68
N ARG A 143 -6.87 -6.17 -8.44
CA ARG A 143 -6.23 -7.20 -7.60
C ARG A 143 -6.37 -8.58 -8.22
N THR A 144 -7.57 -8.93 -8.69
CA THR A 144 -7.82 -10.20 -9.38
C THR A 144 -6.97 -10.31 -10.64
N ILE A 145 -6.95 -9.27 -11.48
CA ILE A 145 -6.10 -9.23 -12.67
C ILE A 145 -4.62 -9.39 -12.32
N LEU A 146 -4.14 -8.72 -11.28
CA LEU A 146 -2.75 -8.82 -10.82
C LEU A 146 -2.39 -10.27 -10.40
N LEU A 147 -3.27 -10.96 -9.68
CA LEU A 147 -3.04 -12.36 -9.28
C LEU A 147 -2.95 -13.28 -10.49
N PHE A 148 -3.87 -13.13 -11.45
CA PHE A 148 -3.84 -13.93 -12.67
C PHE A 148 -2.62 -13.61 -13.55
N LEU A 149 -2.28 -12.34 -13.73
CA LEU A 149 -1.10 -11.92 -14.49
C LEU A 149 0.19 -12.38 -13.85
N THR A 150 0.29 -12.35 -12.52
CA THR A 150 1.47 -12.88 -11.80
C THR A 150 1.63 -14.38 -12.05
N ASN A 151 0.55 -15.15 -11.98
CA ASN A 151 0.57 -16.59 -12.27
C ASN A 151 0.88 -16.87 -13.75
N LEU A 152 0.32 -16.07 -14.67
CA LEU A 152 0.62 -16.17 -16.09
C LEU A 152 2.09 -15.86 -16.39
N ALA A 153 2.63 -14.78 -15.81
CA ALA A 153 4.03 -14.38 -15.97
C ALA A 153 4.98 -15.51 -15.58
N LEU A 154 4.71 -16.21 -14.47
CA LEU A 154 5.50 -17.38 -14.06
C LEU A 154 5.42 -18.52 -15.08
N ARG A 155 4.24 -18.76 -15.69
CA ARG A 155 4.04 -19.83 -16.69
C ARG A 155 4.67 -19.53 -18.04
N VAL A 156 4.81 -18.25 -18.41
CA VAL A 156 5.39 -17.82 -19.70
C VAL A 156 6.81 -17.26 -19.56
N ALA A 157 7.42 -17.37 -18.37
CA ALA A 157 8.75 -16.83 -18.08
C ALA A 157 9.85 -17.35 -19.04
N TRP A 158 9.64 -18.52 -19.64
CA TRP A 158 10.53 -19.13 -20.63
C TRP A 158 10.49 -18.46 -22.02
N ILE A 159 9.56 -17.53 -22.28
CA ILE A 159 9.44 -16.78 -23.55
C ILE A 159 10.20 -15.45 -23.43
N PRO A 160 11.34 -15.25 -24.14
CA PRO A 160 12.27 -14.15 -23.86
C PRO A 160 11.72 -12.72 -23.99
N LEU A 161 10.80 -12.49 -24.95
CA LEU A 161 10.27 -11.13 -25.25
C LEU A 161 8.88 -10.86 -24.66
N GLY A 162 8.02 -11.87 -24.52
CA GLY A 162 6.70 -11.70 -23.90
C GLY A 162 6.78 -11.40 -22.39
N ASN A 163 7.85 -11.88 -21.74
CA ASN A 163 8.05 -11.72 -20.31
C ASN A 163 8.30 -10.24 -19.90
N LEU A 164 8.98 -9.43 -20.71
CA LEU A 164 9.31 -8.04 -20.34
C LEU A 164 8.08 -7.13 -20.25
N ALA A 165 7.16 -7.22 -21.23
CA ALA A 165 5.94 -6.41 -21.22
C ALA A 165 5.01 -6.82 -20.07
N VAL A 166 4.82 -8.12 -19.86
CA VAL A 166 4.01 -8.63 -18.74
C VAL A 166 4.64 -8.25 -17.41
N LEU A 167 5.98 -8.36 -17.26
CA LEU A 167 6.69 -7.98 -16.04
C LEU A 167 6.54 -6.48 -15.74
N ALA A 168 6.61 -5.61 -16.75
CA ALA A 168 6.39 -4.18 -16.58
C ALA A 168 4.96 -3.89 -16.07
N ILE A 169 3.94 -4.50 -16.69
CA ILE A 169 2.54 -4.36 -16.27
C ILE A 169 2.33 -4.90 -14.85
N VAL A 170 2.86 -6.08 -14.55
CA VAL A 170 2.77 -6.70 -13.21
C VAL A 170 3.46 -5.80 -12.18
N THR A 171 4.63 -5.24 -12.50
CA THR A 171 5.36 -4.34 -11.60
C THR A 171 4.57 -3.06 -11.34
N ALA A 172 3.99 -2.46 -12.38
CA ALA A 172 3.15 -1.27 -12.24
C ALA A 172 1.86 -1.55 -11.44
N LEU A 173 1.20 -2.68 -11.70
CA LEU A 173 0.02 -3.13 -10.94
C LEU A 173 0.36 -3.42 -9.47
N ARG A 174 1.51 -4.05 -9.19
CA ARG A 174 1.97 -4.27 -7.81
C ARG A 174 2.25 -2.96 -7.09
N GLU A 175 2.86 -2.00 -7.78
CA GLU A 175 3.11 -0.68 -7.20
C GLU A 175 1.81 0.06 -6.91
N TRP A 176 0.87 0.07 -7.86
CA TRP A 176 -0.47 0.61 -7.64
C TRP A 176 -1.16 -0.09 -6.46
N PHE A 177 -1.16 -1.43 -6.42
CA PHE A 177 -1.81 -2.20 -5.37
C PHE A 177 -1.23 -1.86 -3.99
N ARG A 178 0.10 -1.71 -3.87
CA ARG A 178 0.73 -1.23 -2.63
C ARG A 178 0.25 0.17 -2.21
N LYS A 179 -0.17 1.03 -3.13
CA LYS A 179 -0.76 2.34 -2.78
C LYS A 179 -2.22 2.21 -2.37
N SER A 180 -2.97 1.31 -2.99
CA SER A 180 -4.37 1.08 -2.65
C SER A 180 -4.54 0.47 -1.25
N GLU A 181 -3.53 -0.24 -0.74
CA GLU A 181 -3.44 -0.64 0.68
C GLU A 181 -3.58 0.54 1.65
N LEU A 182 -3.00 1.70 1.32
CA LEU A 182 -3.08 2.90 2.17
C LEU A 182 -4.50 3.49 2.17
N SER A 183 -5.21 3.39 1.04
CA SER A 183 -6.63 3.76 0.94
C SER A 183 -7.48 2.81 1.79
N ALA A 184 -7.21 1.51 1.70
CA ALA A 184 -7.94 0.50 2.45
C ALA A 184 -7.65 0.56 3.95
N ASP A 185 -6.44 0.91 4.39
CA ASP A 185 -6.12 1.20 5.80
C ASP A 185 -6.99 2.32 6.37
N ARG A 186 -7.20 3.37 5.58
CA ARG A 186 -8.07 4.49 5.95
C ARG A 186 -9.52 4.05 6.07
N ALA A 187 -10.02 3.24 5.13
CA ALA A 187 -11.36 2.65 5.21
C ALA A 187 -11.50 1.73 6.45
N GLY A 188 -10.50 0.92 6.75
CA GLY A 188 -10.43 0.09 7.95
C GLY A 188 -10.53 0.93 9.23
N LEU A 189 -9.85 2.07 9.30
CA LEU A 189 -9.98 3.00 10.42
C LEU A 189 -11.37 3.66 10.51
N LEU A 190 -12.01 3.99 9.38
CA LEU A 190 -13.37 4.53 9.38
C LEU A 190 -14.41 3.52 9.90
N VAL A 191 -14.22 2.25 9.58
CA VAL A 191 -15.06 1.15 10.07
C VAL A 191 -14.77 0.82 11.52
N GLY A 192 -13.50 0.70 11.91
CA GLY A 192 -13.11 0.36 13.28
C GLY A 192 -13.38 1.50 14.27
N GLN A 193 -13.08 2.74 13.86
CA GLN A 193 -13.10 3.96 14.69
C GLN A 193 -12.24 3.86 15.95
N ASP A 194 -11.18 3.05 15.86
CA ASP A 194 -10.21 2.83 16.92
C ASP A 194 -8.80 2.78 16.30
N LEU A 195 -8.11 3.93 16.33
CA LEU A 195 -6.76 4.05 15.77
C LEU A 195 -5.77 3.11 16.48
N GLN A 196 -5.93 2.89 17.78
CA GLN A 196 -5.04 2.02 18.54
C GLN A 196 -5.22 0.56 18.11
N ALA A 197 -6.46 0.10 17.92
CA ALA A 197 -6.71 -1.23 17.38
C ALA A 197 -6.14 -1.40 15.97
N SER A 198 -6.34 -0.44 15.06
CA SER A 198 -5.75 -0.51 13.71
C SER A 198 -4.21 -0.59 13.75
N MET A 199 -3.56 0.20 14.61
CA MET A 199 -2.10 0.16 14.76
C MET A 199 -1.60 -1.14 15.41
N ARG A 200 -2.30 -1.67 16.43
CA ARG A 200 -1.97 -2.98 17.01
C ARG A 200 -2.12 -4.10 15.99
N GLY A 201 -3.17 -4.10 15.17
CA GLY A 201 -3.38 -5.08 14.11
C GLY A 201 -2.20 -5.10 13.13
N LEU A 202 -1.76 -3.93 12.63
CA LEU A 202 -0.58 -3.82 11.78
C LEU A 202 0.70 -4.30 12.49
N MET A 203 0.87 -3.95 13.77
CA MET A 203 2.00 -4.38 14.57
C MET A 203 2.03 -5.91 14.75
N LYS A 204 0.88 -6.55 14.98
CA LYS A 204 0.75 -8.01 15.06
C LYS A 204 1.06 -8.72 13.74
N LEU A 205 0.72 -8.12 12.60
CA LEU A 205 1.11 -8.66 11.29
C LEU A 205 2.64 -8.67 11.11
N ALA A 206 3.38 -7.82 11.83
CA ALA A 206 4.84 -7.81 11.83
C ALA A 206 5.46 -8.71 12.92
N GLY A 207 4.87 -8.74 14.12
CA GLY A 207 5.48 -9.31 15.32
C GLY A 207 4.74 -10.48 15.99
N GLY A 208 3.58 -10.90 15.49
CA GLY A 208 2.76 -11.96 16.09
C GLY A 208 1.94 -11.50 17.30
N ASN A 209 1.55 -12.43 18.18
CA ASN A 209 0.56 -12.19 19.25
C ASN A 209 1.17 -11.85 20.64
N HIS A 210 2.46 -11.50 20.72
CA HIS A 210 3.13 -11.17 21.99
C HIS A 210 2.91 -9.70 22.39
N LEU A 211 1.66 -9.23 22.40
CA LEU A 211 1.34 -7.82 22.65
C LEU A 211 1.88 -7.28 23.98
N HIS A 212 2.01 -8.12 25.00
CA HIS A 212 2.57 -7.73 26.29
C HIS A 212 4.07 -7.39 26.24
N GLU A 213 4.77 -7.81 25.18
CA GLU A 213 6.18 -7.48 24.91
C GLU A 213 6.33 -6.39 23.83
N MET A 214 5.22 -5.95 23.22
CA MET A 214 5.21 -5.04 22.08
C MET A 214 4.62 -3.69 22.46
N ASN A 215 5.13 -2.61 21.84
CA ASN A 215 4.69 -1.25 22.13
C ASN A 215 4.46 -0.48 20.83
N VAL A 216 3.24 0.05 20.66
CA VAL A 216 2.83 0.76 19.44
C VAL A 216 3.65 2.04 19.21
N ASP A 217 3.96 2.80 20.27
CA ASP A 217 4.77 4.01 20.14
C ASP A 217 6.21 3.69 19.71
N ALA A 218 6.78 2.59 20.22
CA ALA A 218 8.09 2.09 19.78
C ALA A 218 8.05 1.62 18.32
N PHE A 219 6.99 0.93 17.91
CA PHE A 219 6.78 0.51 16.52
C PHE A 219 6.64 1.70 15.56
N LEU A 220 6.03 2.80 16.02
CA LEU A 220 5.95 4.04 15.25
C LEU A 220 7.28 4.79 15.19
N LYS A 221 8.09 4.78 16.27
CA LYS A 221 9.47 5.29 16.23
C LYS A 221 10.33 4.51 15.25
N GLN A 222 10.14 3.19 15.16
CA GLN A 222 10.78 2.36 14.13
C GLN A 222 10.40 2.80 12.71
N ALA A 223 9.17 3.25 12.49
CA ALA A 223 8.76 3.80 11.20
C ALA A 223 9.47 5.14 10.91
N ASP A 224 9.58 6.02 11.91
CA ASP A 224 10.31 7.29 11.80
C ASP A 224 11.81 7.06 11.51
N GLU A 225 12.41 6.04 12.13
CA GLU A 225 13.77 5.56 11.83
C GLU A 225 13.88 5.03 10.40
N TYR A 226 12.95 4.18 9.96
CA TYR A 226 12.93 3.65 8.59
C TYR A 226 12.79 4.76 7.53
N GLU A 227 11.98 5.78 7.79
CA GLU A 227 11.84 6.96 6.92
C GLU A 227 13.10 7.83 6.91
N ALA A 228 13.72 8.06 8.07
CA ALA A 228 14.91 8.88 8.22
C ALA A 228 16.22 8.18 7.80
N ALA A 229 16.24 6.85 7.80
CA ALA A 229 17.47 6.08 7.65
C ALA A 229 18.12 6.29 6.28
N GLY A 230 19.38 6.74 6.32
CA GLY A 230 20.42 6.21 5.45
C GLY A 230 21.04 7.16 4.44
N ASP A 231 21.91 6.58 3.63
CA ASP A 231 22.46 7.20 2.42
C ASP A 231 21.69 6.72 1.16
N LEU A 232 22.19 7.08 -0.02
CA LEU A 232 21.58 6.71 -1.29
C LEU A 232 21.43 5.18 -1.47
N ARG A 233 22.37 4.40 -0.92
CA ARG A 233 22.36 2.94 -1.00
C ARG A 233 21.20 2.39 -0.19
N ASP A 234 20.95 2.94 0.99
CA ASP A 234 19.82 2.54 1.83
C ASP A 234 18.49 2.79 1.12
N SER A 235 18.33 3.93 0.43
CA SER A 235 17.14 4.19 -0.38
C SER A 235 16.94 3.18 -1.50
N VAL A 236 18.02 2.76 -2.18
CA VAL A 236 17.96 1.69 -3.20
C VAL A 236 17.58 0.35 -2.56
N LEU A 237 18.16 0.01 -1.42
CA LEU A 237 17.85 -1.22 -0.69
C LEU A 237 16.39 -1.24 -0.21
N LYS A 238 15.84 -0.11 0.23
CA LYS A 238 14.42 0.02 0.57
C LYS A 238 13.54 -0.32 -0.64
N ILE A 239 13.84 0.22 -1.83
CA ILE A 239 13.13 -0.12 -3.06
C ILE A 239 13.20 -1.62 -3.34
N LEU A 240 14.41 -2.20 -3.34
CA LEU A 240 14.62 -3.62 -3.60
C LEU A 240 13.84 -4.52 -2.63
N ASN A 241 13.75 -4.13 -1.36
CA ASN A 241 13.01 -4.86 -0.33
C ASN A 241 11.47 -4.74 -0.48
N VAL A 242 10.96 -3.63 -1.07
CA VAL A 242 9.53 -3.42 -1.33
C VAL A 242 9.07 -4.15 -2.60
N LEU A 243 9.90 -4.19 -3.64
CA LEU A 243 9.54 -4.73 -4.96
C LEU A 243 8.85 -6.12 -4.93
N PRO A 244 9.36 -7.13 -4.19
CA PRO A 244 8.74 -8.47 -4.18
C PRO A 244 7.47 -8.54 -3.33
N ARG A 245 7.15 -7.52 -2.53
CA ARG A 245 6.02 -7.58 -1.58
C ARG A 245 4.69 -7.17 -2.21
N SER A 246 3.63 -7.85 -1.78
CA SER A 246 2.24 -7.51 -2.12
C SER A 246 1.75 -6.26 -1.39
N HIS A 247 2.20 -6.05 -0.16
CA HIS A 247 1.79 -4.94 0.70
C HIS A 247 3.00 -4.06 1.08
N PRO A 248 2.80 -2.77 1.39
CA PRO A 248 3.82 -1.97 2.08
C PRO A 248 4.16 -2.59 3.44
N PHE A 249 5.33 -2.22 3.99
CA PHE A 249 5.71 -2.65 5.33
C PHE A 249 4.71 -2.17 6.38
N ALA A 250 4.41 -3.02 7.36
CA ALA A 250 3.45 -2.73 8.42
C ALA A 250 3.78 -1.46 9.21
N THR A 251 5.07 -1.21 9.49
CA THR A 251 5.55 0.04 10.15
C THR A 251 5.20 1.28 9.33
N VAL A 252 5.42 1.23 8.01
CA VAL A 252 5.09 2.32 7.08
C VAL A 252 3.58 2.55 7.03
N ARG A 253 2.78 1.49 6.94
CA ARG A 253 1.31 1.57 6.98
C ARG A 253 0.81 2.21 8.28
N ALA A 254 1.37 1.81 9.42
CA ALA A 254 1.00 2.35 10.73
C ALA A 254 1.34 3.85 10.84
N SER A 255 2.51 4.26 10.35
CA SER A 255 2.92 5.67 10.29
C SER A 255 1.98 6.50 9.40
N GLU A 256 1.69 6.03 8.18
CA GLU A 256 0.79 6.73 7.24
C GLU A 256 -0.64 6.83 7.79
N LEU A 257 -1.14 5.77 8.44
CA LEU A 257 -2.47 5.78 9.06
C LEU A 257 -2.54 6.77 10.23
N ARG A 258 -1.51 6.80 11.10
CA ARG A 258 -1.40 7.79 12.19
C ARG A 258 -1.36 9.23 11.66
N LYS A 259 -0.57 9.48 10.60
CA LYS A 259 -0.48 10.79 9.95
C LYS A 259 -1.85 11.22 9.41
N TRP A 260 -2.60 10.31 8.77
CA TRP A 260 -3.94 10.62 8.28
C TRP A 260 -4.94 10.86 9.42
N ALA A 261 -4.94 10.02 10.46
CA ALA A 261 -5.86 10.14 11.60
C ALA A 261 -5.71 11.45 12.39
N THR A 262 -4.54 12.08 12.32
CA THR A 262 -4.26 13.38 12.96
C THR A 262 -4.44 14.58 12.00
N SER A 263 -4.81 14.31 10.74
CA SER A 263 -5.02 15.34 9.72
C SER A 263 -6.39 16.03 9.83
N ARG A 264 -6.49 17.22 9.25
CA ARG A 264 -7.77 17.94 9.10
C ARG A 264 -8.74 17.21 8.19
N ASP A 265 -8.25 16.46 7.19
CA ASP A 265 -9.11 15.73 6.25
C ASP A 265 -9.88 14.62 6.98
N TYR A 266 -9.19 13.86 7.84
CA TYR A 266 -9.83 12.87 8.69
C TYR A 266 -10.87 13.50 9.62
N GLN A 267 -10.52 14.61 10.29
CA GLN A 267 -11.45 15.33 11.18
C GLN A 267 -12.70 15.79 10.42
N ARG A 268 -12.55 16.42 9.26
CA ARG A 268 -13.67 16.86 8.41
C ARG A 268 -14.56 15.70 7.97
N LEU A 269 -13.97 14.58 7.55
CA LEU A 269 -14.70 13.38 7.20
C LEU A 269 -15.49 12.87 8.40
N MET A 270 -14.84 12.76 9.56
CA MET A 270 -15.49 12.36 10.81
C MET A 270 -16.60 13.33 11.21
N ASP A 271 -16.52 14.62 10.92
CA ASP A 271 -17.58 15.61 11.17
C ASP A 271 -18.76 15.51 10.18
N GLY A 272 -18.64 14.70 9.12
CA GLY A 272 -19.69 14.51 8.11
C GLY A 272 -19.45 15.26 6.80
N HIS A 273 -18.28 15.89 6.65
CA HIS A 273 -17.88 16.62 5.46
C HIS A 273 -16.98 15.75 4.57
N TYR A 274 -17.61 14.96 3.71
CA TYR A 274 -16.91 14.06 2.79
C TYR A 274 -17.58 13.99 1.40
N PRO A 275 -16.82 13.66 0.33
CA PRO A 275 -17.37 13.41 -0.99
C PRO A 275 -18.42 12.30 -0.98
N ARG A 276 -19.55 12.55 -1.66
CA ARG A 276 -20.65 11.60 -1.80
C ARG A 276 -20.64 10.95 -3.18
N ARG A 277 -21.14 9.71 -3.29
CA ARG A 277 -21.20 9.00 -4.58
C ARG A 277 -22.16 9.67 -5.55
N THR A 278 -23.22 10.31 -5.05
CA THR A 278 -24.12 11.13 -5.89
C THR A 278 -23.39 12.20 -6.69
N ASP A 279 -22.25 12.67 -6.18
CA ASP A 279 -21.47 13.79 -6.72
C ASP A 279 -20.28 13.29 -7.57
N ASP A 280 -20.10 11.98 -7.75
CA ASP A 280 -18.93 11.42 -8.43
C ASP A 280 -18.92 11.69 -9.94
N LYS A 281 -20.10 11.80 -10.56
CA LYS A 281 -20.25 12.16 -11.98
C LYS A 281 -19.76 13.58 -12.28
N ASP A 282 -19.78 14.46 -11.28
CA ASP A 282 -19.42 15.88 -11.40
C ASP A 282 -17.94 16.10 -10.98
N ALA A 283 -17.23 15.03 -10.62
CA ALA A 283 -15.84 15.08 -10.19
C ALA A 283 -14.89 15.40 -11.36
N SER A 284 -14.09 16.45 -11.19
CA SER A 284 -13.07 16.83 -12.15
C SER A 284 -11.82 15.93 -12.04
N VAL A 285 -11.47 15.28 -13.15
CA VAL A 285 -10.20 14.55 -13.29
C VAL A 285 -9.00 15.50 -13.18
N TYR A 286 -9.16 16.75 -13.64
CA TYR A 286 -8.12 17.77 -13.54
C TYR A 286 -7.83 18.14 -12.08
N ASP A 287 -8.86 18.34 -11.27
CA ASP A 287 -8.68 18.68 -9.85
C ASP A 287 -8.04 17.52 -9.10
N THR A 288 -8.43 16.28 -9.41
CA THR A 288 -7.79 15.07 -8.87
C THR A 288 -6.29 15.00 -9.22
N PHE A 289 -5.92 15.40 -10.44
CA PHE A 289 -4.52 15.44 -10.86
C PHE A 289 -3.74 16.54 -10.13
N LYS A 290 -4.34 17.72 -9.96
CA LYS A 290 -3.75 18.85 -9.25
C LYS A 290 -3.54 18.54 -7.77
N GLU A 291 -4.53 17.96 -7.09
CA GLU A 291 -4.43 17.51 -5.69
C GLU A 291 -3.30 16.50 -5.53
N SER A 292 -3.28 15.47 -6.37
CA SER A 292 -2.22 14.47 -6.42
C SER A 292 -0.84 15.07 -6.63
N ALA A 293 -0.69 15.99 -7.59
CA ALA A 293 0.58 16.68 -7.86
C ALA A 293 1.04 17.52 -6.67
N SER A 294 0.12 18.22 -5.99
CA SER A 294 0.42 18.98 -4.79
C SER A 294 0.89 18.08 -3.64
N HIS A 295 0.23 16.92 -3.45
CA HIS A 295 0.62 15.94 -2.45
C HIS A 295 2.02 15.37 -2.72
N TYR A 296 2.36 15.04 -3.97
CA TYR A 296 3.72 14.60 -4.32
C TYR A 296 4.77 15.71 -4.14
N SER A 297 4.44 16.94 -4.52
CA SER A 297 5.34 18.09 -4.34
C SER A 297 5.65 18.30 -2.85
N GLU A 298 4.62 18.30 -1.99
CA GLU A 298 4.81 18.45 -0.54
C GLU A 298 5.55 17.26 0.07
N ARG A 299 5.22 16.02 -0.33
CA ARG A 299 5.95 14.83 0.12
C ARG A 299 7.41 14.86 -0.31
N ALA A 300 7.72 15.32 -1.52
CA ALA A 300 9.10 15.47 -1.99
C ALA A 300 9.85 16.58 -1.24
N LYS A 301 9.19 17.66 -0.84
CA LYS A 301 9.77 18.72 0.00
C LYS A 301 10.09 18.22 1.41
N GLN A 302 9.19 17.44 1.99
CA GLN A 302 9.27 16.93 3.36
C GLN A 302 10.06 15.61 3.49
N SER A 303 10.36 14.95 2.37
CA SER A 303 11.09 13.69 2.39
C SER A 303 12.51 13.87 2.93
N LYS A 304 12.87 13.00 3.87
CA LYS A 304 14.24 12.86 4.37
C LYS A 304 15.06 11.87 3.54
N ASP A 305 14.48 11.25 2.52
CA ASP A 305 15.12 10.21 1.72
C ASP A 305 16.16 10.80 0.75
N PRO A 306 17.42 10.33 0.78
CA PRO A 306 18.49 10.83 -0.10
C PRO A 306 18.19 10.74 -1.61
N LEU A 307 17.48 9.70 -2.09
CA LEU A 307 17.11 9.59 -3.51
C LEU A 307 16.15 10.71 -3.92
N VAL A 308 15.19 11.03 -3.06
CA VAL A 308 14.21 12.10 -3.31
C VAL A 308 14.92 13.46 -3.29
N GLY A 309 15.87 13.65 -2.38
CA GLY A 309 16.75 14.83 -2.36
C GLY A 309 17.52 15.01 -3.68
N LEU A 310 18.14 13.93 -4.18
CA LEU A 310 18.89 13.98 -5.45
C LEU A 310 18.01 14.35 -6.64
N ILE A 311 16.81 13.76 -6.75
CA ILE A 311 15.86 14.08 -7.82
C ILE A 311 15.39 15.53 -7.75
N ARG A 312 15.17 16.06 -6.53
CA ARG A 312 14.80 17.45 -6.31
C ARG A 312 15.93 18.41 -6.73
N ASP A 313 17.16 18.09 -6.39
CA ASP A 313 18.33 18.91 -6.72
C ASP A 313 18.61 18.91 -8.24
N LEU A 314 18.41 17.76 -8.89
CA LEU A 314 18.40 17.61 -10.36
C LEU A 314 17.34 18.52 -11.00
N GLY A 315 16.09 18.47 -10.52
CA GLY A 315 14.97 19.23 -11.06
C GLY A 315 15.09 20.74 -10.88
N ASN A 316 15.77 21.19 -9.83
CA ASN A 316 16.02 22.61 -9.54
C ASN A 316 17.25 23.18 -10.28
N GLY A 317 17.92 22.40 -11.13
CA GLY A 317 19.04 22.88 -11.96
C GLY A 317 20.36 23.09 -11.19
N ALA A 318 20.56 22.42 -10.04
CA ALA A 318 21.82 22.46 -9.32
C ALA A 318 22.87 21.59 -10.05
N GLY A 319 23.52 22.20 -11.05
CA GLY A 319 24.56 21.56 -11.86
C GLY A 319 25.86 21.32 -11.09
N ASP A 320 25.96 20.17 -10.41
CA ASP A 320 27.19 19.38 -10.31
C ASP A 320 26.86 18.02 -9.69
N ILE A 321 26.51 17.06 -10.56
CA ILE A 321 25.96 15.76 -10.15
C ILE A 321 26.93 14.63 -10.50
N GLY A 322 27.79 14.84 -11.49
CA GLY A 322 28.86 13.92 -11.85
C GLY A 322 29.91 13.77 -10.74
N GLY A 323 30.28 14.86 -10.05
CA GLY A 323 31.26 14.82 -8.96
C GLY A 323 30.74 14.13 -7.70
N LYS A 324 29.53 14.49 -7.26
CA LYS A 324 28.93 14.00 -5.99
C LYS A 324 28.50 12.54 -6.02
N LEU A 325 28.02 12.03 -7.17
CA LEU A 325 27.69 10.61 -7.34
C LEU A 325 28.94 9.74 -7.35
N ARG A 326 30.03 10.20 -7.99
CA ARG A 326 31.29 9.47 -8.05
C ARG A 326 31.93 9.34 -6.67
N ASP A 327 32.06 10.44 -5.94
CA ASP A 327 32.79 10.47 -4.66
C ASP A 327 32.08 9.70 -3.53
N LYS A 328 30.75 9.49 -3.63
CA LYS A 328 29.99 8.63 -2.70
C LYS A 328 29.94 7.16 -3.11
N PHE A 329 29.99 6.83 -4.41
CA PHE A 329 30.01 5.43 -4.85
C PHE A 329 31.39 4.78 -4.78
N THR A 330 32.48 5.56 -4.88
CA THR A 330 33.85 5.01 -4.88
C THR A 330 34.52 4.98 -3.51
N GLY A 331 33.87 5.48 -2.44
CA GLY A 331 34.35 5.38 -1.07
C GLY A 331 35.78 5.89 -0.88
N ALA A 332 35.95 7.19 -0.62
CA ALA A 332 37.18 7.77 -0.03
C ALA A 332 38.51 7.07 -0.41
N GLY A 333 38.88 7.13 -1.70
CA GLY A 333 40.24 6.79 -2.13
C GLY A 333 41.19 7.91 -1.68
N GLY A 334 41.98 7.63 -0.64
CA GLY A 334 42.91 8.56 -0.04
C GLY A 334 43.82 9.26 -1.05
N LYS A 335 43.79 10.60 -1.05
CA LYS A 335 44.91 11.41 -1.51
C LYS A 335 45.73 11.75 -0.27
N GLY A 336 46.85 11.04 -0.12
CA GLY A 336 47.94 11.46 0.74
C GLY A 336 48.46 12.80 0.24
N ASP A 337 48.27 13.81 1.06
CA ASP A 337 48.95 15.09 0.95
C ASP A 337 50.36 14.89 1.53
N THR A 338 51.35 14.74 0.65
CA THR A 338 52.76 14.95 1.03
C THR A 338 53.23 16.21 0.33
N GLY A 339 52.94 17.35 0.95
CA GLY A 339 53.66 18.58 0.70
C GLY A 339 55.05 18.50 1.32
N ALA A 340 56.09 18.51 0.48
CA ALA A 340 57.41 19.01 0.82
C ALA A 340 58.12 19.42 -0.48
N ASP A 341 58.35 20.72 -0.60
CA ASP A 341 59.16 21.42 -1.60
C ASP A 341 60.23 22.19 -0.79
N PRO A 342 61.32 22.75 -1.35
CA PRO A 342 62.24 22.33 -2.41
C PRO A 342 63.72 22.36 -1.93
N SER A 343 64.65 22.09 -2.87
CA SER A 343 66.03 22.60 -2.95
C SER A 343 67.18 21.89 -2.19
N GLY A 344 68.28 21.67 -2.92
CA GLY A 344 69.63 21.86 -2.38
C GLY A 344 70.59 20.66 -2.40
N ALA A 345 71.46 20.66 -3.42
CA ALA A 345 72.87 20.24 -3.37
C ALA A 345 73.23 18.74 -3.28
N ALA A 346 73.88 18.26 -4.35
CA ALA A 346 74.95 17.25 -4.27
C ALA A 346 76.18 17.85 -3.53
N PRO A 347 77.09 17.03 -2.95
CA PRO A 347 78.12 16.41 -3.77
C PRO A 347 78.59 14.98 -3.35
N GLU A 348 79.23 14.33 -4.32
CA GLU A 348 80.41 13.43 -4.30
C GLU A 348 80.75 12.55 -3.08
N GLY A 349 81.12 11.29 -3.38
CA GLY A 349 82.42 10.77 -2.93
C GLY A 349 82.49 9.30 -2.52
N ALA A 350 83.30 8.55 -3.28
CA ALA A 350 83.91 7.22 -3.07
C ALA A 350 83.03 5.96 -3.24
#